data_AF-A0AAJ8LPH0-F1
#
_entry.id   AF-A0AAJ8LPH0-F1
#
_cell.length_a   1.000
_cell.length_b   1.000
_cell.length_c   1.000
_cell.angle_alpha   90.00
_cell.angle_beta   90.00
_cell.angle_gamma   90.00
#
_symmetry.space_group_name_H-M   'P 1'
#
loop_
_entity.id
_entity.type
_entity.pdbx_description
1 polymer ?
#
loop_
_entity_poly.entity_id
_entity_poly.type
_entity_poly.pdbx_seq_one_letter_code
_entity_poly.pdbx_strand_id
1 'polypeptide(L)' 'MSTGATFDDSQSDIVAKCKTPWYYYLWDSFGKEANERRLLVKLDLSLLVFSTLGLIMRYIDQTNLSTAFVSGMK' A
#
# COMPACT_ATOMS: atom_id res chain seq x y z
N MET A 1 29.27 -2.00 56.23
CA MET A 1 28.12 -1.12 55.96
C MET A 1 28.10 -0.83 54.47
N SER A 2 27.26 -1.54 53.71
CA SER A 2 27.03 -1.30 52.28
C SER A 2 25.53 -1.43 52.06
N THR A 3 24.86 -0.32 51.81
CA THR A 3 23.43 -0.26 51.49
C THR A 3 23.24 0.85 50.48
N GLY A 4 22.54 0.52 49.40
CA GLY A 4 22.08 1.48 48.41
C GLY A 4 22.27 0.98 46.99
N ALA A 5 21.72 -0.19 46.69
CA ALA A 5 21.53 -0.65 45.32
C ALA A 5 20.67 0.38 44.58
N THR A 6 21.13 0.74 43.39
CA THR A 6 20.46 1.53 42.38
C THR A 6 19.09 0.92 42.07
N PHE A 7 18.02 1.69 42.29
CA PHE A 7 16.68 1.34 41.84
C PHE A 7 16.67 1.37 40.31
N ASP A 8 16.54 0.17 39.77
CA ASP A 8 16.70 -0.19 38.37
C ASP A 8 15.53 0.34 37.52
N ASP A 9 15.88 1.01 36.41
CA ASP A 9 15.04 1.67 35.39
C ASP A 9 14.22 0.67 34.52
N SER A 10 13.91 -0.50 35.09
CA SER A 10 13.42 -1.68 34.37
C SER A 10 11.89 -1.70 34.15
N GLN A 11 11.16 -0.61 34.41
CA GLN A 11 9.70 -0.55 34.22
C GLN A 11 9.26 0.05 32.87
N SER A 12 10.18 0.36 31.96
CA SER A 12 9.84 0.93 30.65
C SER A 12 9.71 -0.09 29.50
N ASP A 13 10.12 -1.35 29.71
CA ASP A 13 10.25 -2.33 28.60
C ASP A 13 9.13 -3.38 28.49
N ILE A 14 8.26 -3.54 29.49
CA ILE A 14 7.20 -4.58 29.47
C ILE A 14 5.99 -4.17 28.61
N VAL A 15 5.90 -2.87 28.26
CA VAL A 15 4.98 -2.37 27.23
C VAL A 15 5.78 -2.08 25.96
N ALA A 16 6.54 -3.07 25.50
CA ALA A 16 7.07 -3.09 24.15
C ALA A 16 5.89 -3.08 23.17
N LYS A 17 5.38 -1.88 22.88
CA LYS A 17 4.43 -1.61 21.82
C LYS A 17 5.12 -2.05 20.53
N CYS A 18 4.81 -3.26 20.06
CA CYS A 18 5.11 -3.69 18.70
C CYS A 18 4.58 -2.58 17.79
N LYS A 19 5.48 -1.73 17.29
CA LYS A 19 5.15 -0.65 16.39
C LYS A 19 4.54 -1.32 15.16
N THR A 20 3.23 -1.19 14.99
CA THR A 20 2.54 -1.66 13.79
C THR A 20 3.25 -1.02 12.62
N PRO A 21 3.92 -1.79 11.75
CA PRO A 21 4.73 -1.18 10.73
C PRO A 21 3.81 -0.42 9.76
N TRP A 22 4.28 0.72 9.28
CA TRP A 22 3.47 1.71 8.56
C TRP A 22 2.69 1.13 7.37
N TYR A 23 3.20 0.06 6.75
CA TYR A 23 2.55 -0.61 5.64
C TYR A 23 1.23 -1.30 6.01
N TYR A 24 0.97 -1.61 7.29
CA TYR A 24 -0.35 -2.09 7.73
C TYR A 24 -1.42 -1.00 7.62
N TYR A 25 -1.06 0.28 7.77
CA TYR A 25 -1.99 1.38 7.51
C TYR A 25 -2.28 1.54 6.03
N LEU A 26 -1.32 1.20 5.17
CA LEU A 26 -1.50 1.23 3.73
C LEU A 26 -2.32 0.02 3.24
N TRP A 27 -2.18 -1.15 3.90
CA TRP A 27 -2.77 -2.40 3.41
C TRP A 27 -2.92 -3.46 4.52
N ASP A 28 -4.13 -3.55 5.09
CA ASP A 28 -4.47 -4.46 6.20
C ASP A 28 -4.43 -5.95 5.81
N SER A 29 -4.49 -6.29 4.51
CA SER A 29 -4.53 -7.68 4.02
C SER A 29 -3.25 -8.49 4.26
N PHE A 30 -2.13 -7.86 4.64
CA PHE A 30 -0.88 -8.59 4.89
C PHE A 30 -0.90 -9.42 6.18
N GLY A 31 -1.78 -9.10 7.14
CA GLY A 31 -1.92 -9.83 8.40
C GLY A 31 -2.89 -11.02 8.39
N LYS A 32 -3.64 -11.24 7.29
CA LYS A 32 -4.67 -12.29 7.20
C LYS A 32 -4.12 -13.65 6.77
N GLU A 33 -4.89 -14.69 7.09
CA GLU A 33 -4.61 -16.09 6.75
C GLU A 33 -4.31 -16.26 5.25
N ALA A 34 -3.34 -17.10 4.89
CA ALA A 34 -2.74 -17.14 3.55
C ALA A 34 -3.73 -17.48 2.43
N ASN A 35 -4.83 -18.15 2.75
CA ASN A 35 -5.87 -18.53 1.80
C ASN A 35 -6.77 -17.35 1.42
N GLU A 36 -7.20 -16.54 2.38
CA GLU A 36 -8.05 -15.37 2.15
C GLU A 36 -7.29 -14.24 1.44
N ARG A 37 -5.99 -14.09 1.74
CA ARG A 37 -5.11 -13.08 1.12
C ARG A 37 -4.98 -13.24 -0.39
N ARG A 38 -4.91 -14.47 -0.90
CA ARG A 38 -4.74 -14.73 -2.35
C ARG A 38 -5.95 -14.26 -3.15
N LEU A 39 -7.15 -14.39 -2.58
CA LEU A 39 -8.38 -13.92 -3.22
C LEU A 39 -8.38 -12.39 -3.31
N LEU A 40 -8.12 -11.70 -2.20
CA LEU A 40 -8.10 -10.24 -2.14
C LEU A 40 -7.02 -9.65 -3.05
N VAL A 41 -5.81 -10.22 -3.03
CA VAL A 41 -4.72 -9.78 -3.91
C VAL A 41 -5.07 -9.97 -5.38
N LYS A 42 -5.73 -11.08 -5.74
CA LYS A 42 -6.14 -11.33 -7.14
C LYS A 42 -7.24 -10.39 -7.59
N LEU A 43 -8.16 -10.04 -6.70
CA LEU A 43 -9.20 -9.03 -6.94
C LEU A 43 -8.55 -7.65 -7.17
N ASP A 44 -7.70 -7.20 -6.25
CA ASP A 44 -7.08 -5.88 -6.36
C ASP A 44 -6.13 -5.76 -7.55
N LEU A 45 -5.38 -6.83 -7.86
CA LEU A 45 -4.58 -6.86 -9.09
C LEU A 45 -5.47 -6.74 -10.34
N SER A 46 -6.62 -7.42 -10.38
CA SER A 46 -7.52 -7.30 -11.52
C SER A 46 -8.09 -5.88 -11.63
N LEU A 47 -8.50 -5.27 -10.52
CA LEU A 47 -8.99 -3.89 -10.49
C LEU A 47 -7.92 -2.88 -10.91
N LEU A 48 -6.67 -3.08 -10.46
CA LEU A 48 -5.54 -2.22 -10.81
C LEU A 48 -5.19 -2.33 -12.30
N VAL A 49 -5.25 -3.54 -12.87
CA VAL A 49 -5.08 -3.77 -14.31
C VAL A 49 -6.21 -3.11 -15.10
N PHE A 50 -7.48 -3.31 -14.72
CA PHE A 50 -8.62 -2.69 -15.39
C PHE A 50 -8.58 -1.16 -15.29
N SER A 51 -8.19 -0.61 -14.15
CA SER A 51 -8.02 0.84 -13.95
C SER A 51 -6.93 1.39 -14.87
N THR A 52 -5.78 0.73 -14.93
CA THR A 52 -4.66 1.13 -15.80
C THR A 52 -5.04 1.03 -17.27
N LEU A 53 -5.72 -0.05 -17.69
CA LEU A 53 -6.21 -0.21 -19.05
C LEU A 53 -7.23 0.86 -19.44
N GLY A 54 -8.17 1.21 -18.56
CA GLY A 54 -9.14 2.27 -18.82
C GLY A 54 -8.49 3.65 -18.99
N LEU A 55 -7.45 3.93 -18.21
CA LEU A 55 -6.65 5.16 -18.35
C LEU A 55 -5.85 5.16 -19.65
N ILE A 56 -5.23 4.04 -20.01
CA ILE A 56 -4.50 3.89 -21.27
C ILE A 56 -5.43 4.06 -22.47
N MET A 57 -6.63 3.46 -22.44
CA MET A 57 -7.59 3.57 -23.53
C MET A 57 -8.03 5.02 -23.74
N ARG A 58 -8.38 5.72 -22.65
CA ARG A 58 -8.67 7.16 -22.69
C ARG A 58 -7.50 7.99 -23.21
N TYR A 59 -6.29 7.66 -22.79
CA TYR A 59 -5.08 8.34 -23.24
C TYR A 59 -4.87 8.14 -24.75
N ILE A 60 -4.98 6.91 -25.25
CA ILE A 60 -4.86 6.59 -26.68
C ILE A 60 -5.93 7.33 -27.49
N ASP A 61 -7.17 7.35 -27.02
CA ASP A 61 -8.26 8.07 -27.68
C ASP A 61 -7.95 9.57 -27.77
N GLN A 62 -7.49 10.16 -26.67
CA GLN A 62 -7.13 11.58 -26.59
C GLN A 62 -5.93 11.92 -27.47
N THR A 63 -4.87 11.10 -27.46
CA THR A 63 -3.64 11.36 -28.23
C THR A 63 -3.86 11.17 -29.72
N ASN A 64 -4.62 10.15 -30.12
CA ASN A 64 -4.91 9.90 -31.53
C ASN A 64 -5.77 11.02 -32.12
N LEU A 65 -6.77 11.48 -31.35
CA LEU A 65 -7.62 12.60 -31.74
C LEU A 65 -6.85 13.92 -31.80
N SER A 66 -6.04 14.23 -30.77
CA SER A 66 -5.21 15.44 -30.72
C SER A 66 -4.20 15.49 -31.86
N THR A 67 -3.61 14.35 -32.23
CA THR A 67 -2.63 14.28 -33.32
C THR A 67 -3.30 14.46 -34.69
N ALA A 68 -4.52 13.96 -34.88
CA ALA A 68 -5.30 14.19 -36.09
C ALA A 68 -5.68 15.67 -36.28
N PHE A 69 -6.08 16.36 -35.20
CA PHE A 69 -6.39 17.79 -35.27
C PHE A 69 -5.15 18.68 -35.51
N VAL A 70 -3.98 18.32 -34.96
CA VAL A 70 -2.75 19.10 -35.15
C VAL A 70 -2.09 18.83 -36.50
N SER A 71 -2.29 17.64 -37.09
CA SER A 71 -1.75 17.27 -38.41
C SER A 71 -2.60 17.75 -39.59
N GLY A 72 -3.75 18.40 -39.34
CA GLY A 72 -4.49 19.13 -40.38
C GLY A 72 -5.63 18.36 -41.04
N MET A 73 -6.16 17.29 -40.44
CA MET A 73 -7.48 16.78 -40.82
C MET A 73 -8.55 17.80 -40.38
N LYS A 74 -9.14 18.52 -41.34
CA LYS A 74 -10.42 19.22 -41.20
C LYS A 74 -11.57 18.23 -41.11
#